data_AF-A0A2V8QPD9-F1
#
_entry.id   AF-A0A2V8QPD9-F1
#
_cell.length_a   1.000
_cell.length_b   1.000
_cell.length_c   1.000
_cell.angle_alpha   90.00
_cell.angle_beta   90.00
_cell.angle_gamma   90.00
#
_symmetry.space_group_name_H-M   'P 1'
#
loop_
_entity.id
_entity.type
_entity.pdbx_description
1 polymer ?
#
loop_
_entity_poly.entity_id
_entity_poly.type
_entity_poly.pdbx_seq_one_letter_code
_entity_poly.pdbx_strand_id
1 'polypeptide(L)'
;GDPDNFNFPRFNIDMSLVRVYENGQPVHPAEYLKWSTTGAKEGDLTFVTGNPGSTSRLNTVANLEYLRDTAIPLLLRWLEHREAVLKAYMAQGEEQTRRAQNELNGVQNALKVYRGQFAGL
;
A
#
# COMPACT_ATOMS: atom_id res chain seq x y z
N GLY A 1 -3.37 6.79 -9.71
CA GLY A 1 -4.32 5.86 -9.06
C GLY A 1 -4.20 4.51 -9.73
N ASP A 2 -4.62 3.44 -9.06
CA ASP A 2 -4.40 2.00 -9.36
C ASP A 2 -3.29 1.62 -10.38
N PRO A 3 -3.38 1.80 -11.71
CA PRO A 3 -2.33 1.43 -12.68
C PRO A 3 -0.89 1.72 -12.26
N ASP A 4 -0.61 2.89 -11.68
CA ASP A 4 0.75 3.25 -11.28
C ASP A 4 1.18 2.63 -9.93
N ASN A 5 0.30 1.96 -9.19
CA ASN A 5 0.55 1.50 -7.81
C ASN A 5 1.61 0.40 -7.82
N PHE A 6 2.63 0.51 -6.97
CA PHE A 6 3.85 -0.31 -6.97
C PHE A 6 4.73 -0.21 -8.23
N ASN A 7 4.59 0.83 -9.05
CA ASN A 7 5.42 1.06 -10.24
C ASN A 7 6.29 2.32 -10.12
N PHE A 8 7.43 2.30 -10.80
CA PHE A 8 8.30 3.48 -11.04
C PHE A 8 8.56 3.60 -12.55
N PRO A 9 8.52 4.81 -13.16
CA PRO A 9 8.30 6.13 -12.54
C PRO A 9 6.86 6.33 -12.06
N ARG A 10 6.69 7.24 -11.09
CA ARG A 10 5.40 7.54 -10.45
C ARG A 10 5.17 9.04 -10.40
N PHE A 11 4.00 9.49 -10.86
CA PHE A 11 3.67 10.92 -11.00
C PHE A 11 2.54 11.36 -10.06
N ASN A 12 2.59 10.88 -8.80
CA ASN A 12 1.52 11.12 -7.83
C ASN A 12 2.09 11.77 -6.56
N ILE A 13 1.41 12.83 -6.10
CA ILE A 13 1.68 13.46 -4.82
C ILE A 13 0.75 12.79 -3.79
N ASP A 14 1.28 11.81 -3.07
CA ASP A 14 0.55 11.04 -2.07
C ASP A 14 0.87 11.58 -0.67
N MET A 15 0.18 12.65 -0.28
CA MET A 15 0.34 13.28 1.04
C MET A 15 -0.94 13.92 1.55
N SER A 16 -1.04 14.02 2.87
CA SER A 16 -2.02 14.85 3.57
C SER A 16 -1.32 15.67 4.65
N LEU A 17 -1.89 16.82 4.99
CA LEU A 17 -1.38 17.69 6.05
C LEU A 17 -2.37 17.68 7.21
N VAL A 18 -1.87 17.39 8.40
CA VAL A 18 -2.63 17.40 9.65
C VAL A 18 -1.91 18.25 10.69
N ARG A 19 -2.64 18.72 11.70
CA ARG A 19 -2.09 19.50 12.81
C ARG A 19 -2.45 18.86 14.13
N VAL A 20 -1.45 18.69 14.99
CA VAL A 20 -1.63 18.16 16.34
C VAL A 20 -2.11 19.27 17.27
N TYR A 21 -3.10 18.95 18.11
CA TYR A 21 -3.66 19.83 19.12
C TYR A 21 -3.58 19.18 20.50
N GLU A 22 -3.34 19.99 21.52
CA GLU A 22 -3.40 19.61 22.93
C GLU A 22 -4.26 20.65 23.67
N ASN A 23 -5.26 20.20 24.44
CA ASN A 23 -6.19 21.07 25.16
C ASN A 23 -6.88 22.14 24.28
N GLY A 24 -7.19 21.78 23.04
CA GLY A 24 -7.81 22.70 22.07
C GLY A 24 -6.85 23.73 21.45
N GLN A 25 -5.56 23.68 21.76
CA GLN A 25 -4.54 24.57 21.19
C GLN A 25 -3.56 23.82 20.29
N PRO A 26 -3.05 24.43 19.21
CA PRO A 26 -1.98 23.84 18.40
C PRO A 26 -0.74 23.52 19.22
N VAL A 27 -0.15 22.34 19.00
CA VAL A 27 1.14 22.00 19.61
C VAL A 27 2.27 22.76 18.90
N HIS A 28 3.20 23.31 19.69
CA HIS A 28 4.43 23.95 19.23
C HIS A 28 5.64 23.09 19.63
N PRO A 29 6.04 22.10 18.83
CA PRO A 29 7.14 21.21 19.19
C PRO A 29 8.47 21.97 19.20
N ALA A 30 9.36 21.62 20.14
CA ALA A 30 10.70 22.18 20.20
C ALA A 30 11.54 21.83 18.95
N GLU A 31 11.33 20.63 18.41
CA GLU A 31 12.06 20.09 17.27
C GLU A 31 11.10 19.65 16.16
N TYR A 32 11.45 19.96 14.91
CA TYR A 32 10.71 19.52 13.72
C TYR A 32 11.61 19.54 12.47
N LEU A 33 11.23 18.76 11.45
CA LEU A 33 11.96 18.72 10.18
C LEU A 33 11.67 19.99 9.37
N LYS A 34 12.74 20.66 8.92
CA LYS A 34 12.65 21.85 8.05
C LYS A 34 12.54 21.44 6.59
N TRP A 35 11.76 22.20 5.82
CA TRP A 35 11.66 21.99 4.38
C TRP A 35 12.93 22.45 3.65
N SER A 36 13.42 21.63 2.73
CA SER A 36 14.52 22.02 1.83
C SER A 36 13.97 22.76 0.61
N THR A 37 14.64 23.82 0.18
CA THR A 37 14.27 24.60 -1.02
C THR A 37 15.05 24.18 -2.28
N THR A 38 16.05 23.30 -2.16
CA THR A 38 16.95 22.94 -3.27
C THR A 38 16.59 21.64 -3.97
N GLY A 39 15.62 20.88 -3.44
CA GLY A 39 15.24 19.55 -3.95
C GLY A 39 16.31 18.48 -3.70
N ALA A 40 15.98 17.23 -4.04
CA ALA A 40 16.89 16.09 -4.00
C ALA A 40 17.55 15.86 -5.37
N LYS A 41 18.78 15.35 -5.37
CA LYS A 41 19.57 15.03 -6.57
C LYS A 41 20.00 13.56 -6.55
N GLU A 42 20.34 13.05 -7.73
CA GLU A 42 20.92 11.71 -7.85
C GLU A 42 22.22 11.63 -7.03
N GLY A 43 22.35 10.57 -6.23
CA GLY A 43 23.50 10.34 -5.35
C GLY A 43 23.42 11.01 -3.97
N ASP A 44 22.39 11.81 -3.67
CA ASP A 44 22.25 12.43 -2.35
C ASP A 44 22.01 11.40 -1.24
N LEU A 45 22.70 11.57 -0.12
CA LEU A 45 22.49 10.77 1.09
C LEU A 45 21.08 11.01 1.63
N THR A 46 20.29 9.93 1.72
CA THR A 46 18.89 9.99 2.13
C THR A 46 18.66 9.13 3.37
N PHE A 47 17.99 9.70 4.37
CA PHE A 47 17.54 9.01 5.56
C PHE A 47 16.01 8.95 5.58
N VAL A 48 15.46 7.80 5.95
CA VAL A 48 14.01 7.60 6.11
C VAL A 48 13.75 7.07 7.51
N THR A 49 12.88 7.74 8.24
CA THR A 49 12.40 7.31 9.56
C THR A 49 10.93 6.92 9.46
N GLY A 50 10.50 5.93 10.23
CA GLY A 50 9.11 5.51 10.26
C GLY A 50 8.91 4.27 11.11
N ASN A 51 7.70 3.70 11.00
CA ASN A 51 7.30 2.50 11.74
C ASN A 51 7.03 1.36 10.73
N PRO A 52 8.05 0.66 10.23
CA PRO A 52 7.85 -0.44 9.29
C PRO A 52 7.04 -1.56 9.95
N GLY A 53 6.01 -2.06 9.25
CA GLY A 53 5.06 -3.02 9.82
C GLY A 53 5.66 -4.41 10.06
N SER A 54 6.09 -5.10 9.01
CA SER A 54 6.67 -6.45 9.14
C SER A 54 7.65 -6.77 8.02
N THR A 55 8.56 -7.70 8.30
CA THR A 55 9.42 -8.36 7.31
C THR A 55 9.49 -9.84 7.63
N SER A 56 9.82 -10.67 6.64
CA SER A 56 9.98 -12.12 6.82
C SER A 56 11.42 -12.56 6.50
N ARG A 57 12.41 -11.78 6.97
CA ARG A 57 13.83 -11.98 6.63
C ARG A 57 14.41 -13.35 7.05
N LEU A 58 13.73 -14.04 7.97
CA LEU A 58 14.14 -15.34 8.51
C LEU A 58 13.44 -16.52 7.84
N ASN A 59 12.70 -16.29 6.75
CA ASN A 59 12.10 -17.38 5.98
C ASN A 59 13.19 -18.32 5.47
N THR A 60 13.03 -19.61 5.76
CA THR A 60 13.87 -20.66 5.16
C THR A 60 13.49 -20.85 3.69
N VAL A 61 14.36 -21.49 2.92
CA VAL A 61 14.07 -21.87 1.52
C VAL A 61 12.77 -22.68 1.43
N ALA A 62 12.58 -23.66 2.32
CA ALA A 62 11.35 -24.46 2.37
C ALA A 62 10.10 -23.59 2.63
N ASN A 63 10.20 -22.53 3.43
CA ASN A 63 9.08 -21.61 3.63
C ASN A 63 8.80 -20.78 2.37
N LEU A 64 9.85 -20.33 1.66
CA LEU A 64 9.69 -19.61 0.39
C LEU A 64 9.05 -20.50 -0.69
N GLU A 65 9.44 -21.77 -0.76
CA GLU A 65 8.83 -22.77 -1.65
C GLU A 65 7.35 -22.99 -1.32
N TYR A 66 7.01 -23.12 -0.03
CA TYR A 66 5.61 -23.21 0.38
C TYR A 66 4.78 -21.97 0.00
N LEU A 67 5.35 -20.77 0.20
CA LEU A 67 4.71 -19.51 -0.19
C LEU A 67 4.45 -19.47 -1.70
N ARG A 68 5.47 -19.83 -2.50
CA ARG A 68 5.40 -19.86 -3.97
C ARG A 68 4.42 -20.92 -4.46
N ASP A 69 4.57 -22.16 -4.04
CA ASP A 69 3.87 -23.29 -4.67
C ASP A 69 2.44 -23.47 -4.15
N THR A 70 2.13 -22.95 -2.94
CA THR A 70 0.86 -23.21 -2.27
C THR A 70 0.16 -21.94 -1.77
N ALA A 71 0.77 -21.22 -0.83
CA ALA A 71 0.02 -20.21 -0.06
C ALA A 71 -0.39 -19.00 -0.90
N ILE A 72 0.54 -18.40 -1.65
CA ILE A 72 0.26 -17.22 -2.46
C ILE A 72 -0.67 -17.55 -3.64
N PRO A 73 -0.48 -18.64 -4.41
CA PRO A 73 -1.43 -19.01 -5.46
C PRO A 73 -2.86 -19.22 -4.96
N LEU A 74 -3.04 -19.83 -3.79
CA LEU A 74 -4.37 -19.99 -3.20
C LEU A 74 -4.98 -18.64 -2.82
N LEU A 75 -4.20 -17.76 -2.20
CA LEU A 75 -4.64 -16.42 -1.82
C LEU A 75 -5.01 -15.57 -3.04
N LEU A 76 -4.22 -15.63 -4.11
CA LEU A 76 -4.52 -14.92 -5.36
C LEU A 76 -5.85 -15.35 -5.95
N ARG A 77 -6.11 -16.66 -6.07
CA ARG A 77 -7.41 -17.15 -6.56
C ARG A 77 -8.58 -16.65 -5.72
N TRP A 78 -8.41 -16.61 -4.40
CA TRP A 78 -9.44 -16.10 -3.50
C TRP A 78 -9.68 -14.60 -3.68
N LEU A 79 -8.62 -13.80 -3.79
CA LEU A 79 -8.71 -12.36 -4.03
C LEU A 79 -9.34 -12.03 -5.40
N GLU A 80 -8.99 -12.77 -6.45
CA GLU A 80 -9.56 -12.61 -7.80
C GLU A 80 -11.05 -12.92 -7.81
N HIS A 81 -11.47 -13.98 -7.12
CA HIS A 81 -12.88 -14.29 -6.95
C HIS A 81 -13.61 -13.17 -6.17
N ARG A 82 -13.01 -12.68 -5.08
CA ARG A 82 -13.60 -11.58 -4.30
C ARG A 82 -13.73 -10.30 -5.12
N GLU A 83 -12.73 -9.98 -5.92
CA GLU A 83 -12.78 -8.84 -6.86
C GLU A 83 -13.95 -8.98 -7.83
N ALA A 84 -14.13 -10.16 -8.43
CA ALA A 84 -15.23 -10.43 -9.36
C ALA A 84 -16.60 -10.29 -8.69
N VAL A 85 -16.77 -10.82 -7.48
CA VAL A 85 -18.02 -10.71 -6.70
C VAL A 85 -18.33 -9.26 -6.35
N LEU A 86 -17.33 -8.49 -5.89
CA LEU A 86 -17.52 -7.06 -5.58
C LEU A 86 -17.93 -6.29 -6.83
N LYS A 87 -17.25 -6.50 -7.96
CA LYS A 87 -17.62 -5.87 -9.24
C LYS A 87 -19.04 -6.22 -9.68
N ALA A 88 -19.45 -7.49 -9.53
CA ALA A 88 -20.81 -7.91 -9.83
C ALA A 88 -21.86 -7.25 -8.92
N TYR A 89 -21.57 -7.07 -7.63
CA TYR A 89 -22.43 -6.35 -6.70
C TYR A 89 -22.51 -4.86 -7.03
N MET A 90 -21.37 -4.23 -7.34
CA MET A 90 -21.31 -2.81 -7.73
C MET A 90 -22.11 -2.53 -9.00
N ALA A 91 -22.13 -3.46 -9.95
CA ALA A 91 -22.91 -3.35 -11.18
C ALA A 91 -24.44 -3.28 -10.96
N GLN A 92 -24.93 -3.54 -9.74
CA GLN A 92 -26.36 -3.42 -9.39
C GLN A 92 -26.81 -1.97 -9.14
N GLY A 93 -25.89 -1.02 -8.96
CA GLY A 93 -26.25 0.40 -8.80
C GLY A 93 -25.23 1.26 -8.07
N GLU A 94 -25.52 2.56 -8.01
CA GLU A 94 -24.65 3.57 -7.41
C GLU A 94 -24.45 3.37 -5.91
N GLU A 95 -25.49 2.95 -5.17
CA GLU A 95 -25.38 2.74 -3.73
C GLU A 95 -24.52 1.50 -3.40
N GLN A 96 -24.64 0.44 -4.20
CA GLN A 96 -23.79 -0.75 -4.10
C GLN A 96 -22.33 -0.40 -4.40
N THR A 97 -22.11 0.42 -5.44
CA THR A 97 -20.80 0.98 -5.78
C THR A 97 -20.22 1.76 -4.61
N ARG A 98 -20.96 2.73 -4.05
CA ARG A 98 -20.52 3.56 -2.92
C ARG A 98 -20.13 2.72 -1.71
N ARG A 99 -20.88 1.66 -1.41
CA ARG A 99 -20.59 0.75 -0.28
C ARG A 99 -19.36 -0.12 -0.51
N ALA A 100 -19.19 -0.64 -1.72
CA ALA A 100 -18.14 -1.62 -2.01
C ALA A 100 -16.81 -1.00 -2.46
N GLN A 101 -16.78 0.29 -2.84
CA GLN A 101 -15.59 0.92 -3.42
C GLN A 101 -14.33 0.79 -2.54
N ASN A 102 -14.45 1.03 -1.23
CA ASN A 102 -13.32 0.93 -0.32
C ASN A 102 -12.79 -0.50 -0.20
N GLU A 103 -13.70 -1.48 -0.21
CA GLU A 103 -13.33 -2.89 -0.15
C GLU A 103 -12.65 -3.34 -1.46
N LEU A 104 -13.19 -2.92 -2.61
CA LEU A 104 -12.59 -3.19 -3.92
C LEU A 104 -11.17 -2.62 -3.99
N ASN A 105 -10.97 -1.38 -3.54
CA ASN A 105 -9.65 -0.75 -3.49
C ASN A 105 -8.66 -1.57 -2.64
N GLY A 106 -9.10 -2.08 -1.49
CA GLY A 106 -8.28 -2.95 -0.63
C GLY A 106 -7.92 -4.28 -1.31
N VAL A 107 -8.88 -4.93 -1.96
CA VAL A 107 -8.66 -6.19 -2.71
C VAL A 107 -7.70 -5.98 -3.88
N GLN A 108 -7.88 -4.92 -4.66
CA GLN A 108 -7.00 -4.61 -5.80
C GLN A 108 -5.57 -4.26 -5.37
N ASN A 109 -5.42 -3.54 -4.26
CA ASN A 109 -4.10 -3.31 -3.67
C ASN A 109 -3.43 -4.62 -3.22
N ALA A 110 -4.17 -5.50 -2.54
CA ALA A 110 -3.66 -6.80 -2.12
C ALA A 110 -3.26 -7.69 -3.31
N LEU A 111 -4.08 -7.73 -4.37
CA LEU A 111 -3.75 -8.45 -5.60
C LEU A 111 -2.41 -8.00 -6.18
N LYS A 112 -2.14 -6.69 -6.21
CA LYS A 112 -0.86 -6.16 -6.69
C LYS A 112 0.31 -6.55 -5.80
N VAL A 113 0.15 -6.43 -4.48
CA VAL A 113 1.17 -6.85 -3.51
C VAL A 113 1.54 -8.32 -3.73
N TYR A 114 0.54 -9.21 -3.75
CA TYR A 114 0.80 -10.65 -3.82
C TYR A 114 1.26 -11.12 -5.19
N ARG A 115 0.82 -10.48 -6.29
CA ARG A 115 1.40 -10.73 -7.62
C ARG A 115 2.87 -10.31 -7.68
N GLY A 116 3.21 -9.14 -7.11
CA GLY A 116 4.59 -8.67 -7.02
C GLY A 116 5.46 -9.59 -6.15
N GLN A 117 4.96 -10.01 -4.99
CA GLN A 117 5.66 -10.97 -4.13
C GLN A 117 5.87 -12.30 -4.83
N PHE A 118 4.84 -12.84 -5.50
CA PHE A 118 4.94 -14.10 -6.24
C PHE A 118 5.98 -14.02 -7.36
N ALA A 119 6.04 -12.90 -8.10
CA ALA A 119 7.03 -12.69 -9.15
C ALA A 119 8.46 -12.51 -8.62
N GLY A 120 8.63 -12.17 -7.33
CA GLY A 120 9.93 -11.99 -6.68
C GLY A 120 10.45 -13.23 -5.94
N LEU A 121 9.68 -14.32 -5.87
CA LEU A 121 10.07 -15.61 -5.31
C LEU A 121 10.62 -16.54 -6.40
#